data_AF-A0A7M5X535-F1
#
_entry.id   AF-A0A7M5X535-F1
#
_cell.length_a   1.000
_cell.length_b   1.000
_cell.length_c   1.000
_cell.angle_alpha   90.00
_cell.angle_beta   90.00
_cell.angle_gamma   90.00
#
_symmetry.space_group_name_H-M   'P 1'
#
loop_
_entity.id
_entity.type
_entity.pdbx_description
1 polymer ?
#
loop_
_entity_poly.entity_id
_entity_poly.type
_entity_poly.pdbx_seq_one_letter_code
_entity_poly.pdbx_strand_id
1 'polypeptide(L)'
;MVRKKNRYLVIKIQYADEKIDLNLDKDTIKNTIKNIVKELYGEYGQTTFTQGMYVKYTNPYTGIFFLQVARDYHREVRTCVSFVKMLRQRLCVLSCIHVTGTLKSAERYLLGYNTKKMRLMYERCSNPVDKQKVLDIINGLGLTDVLPGPGIVDSKELKMEE
;
A
#
# COMPACT_ATOMS: atom_id res chain seq x y z
N MET A 1 30.43 11.30 14.30
CA MET A 1 29.25 11.91 13.61
C MET A 1 28.13 10.88 13.54
N VAL A 2 26.99 11.12 14.18
CA VAL A 2 25.88 10.12 14.30
C VAL A 2 24.74 10.49 13.35
N ARG A 3 24.34 9.55 12.48
CA ARG A 3 23.23 9.73 11.51
C ARG A 3 21.89 9.41 12.15
N LYS A 4 20.90 10.31 12.05
CA LYS A 4 19.49 10.02 12.43
C LYS A 4 18.93 8.88 11.57
N LYS A 5 18.46 7.82 12.22
CA LYS A 5 17.88 6.63 11.56
C LYS A 5 16.37 6.75 11.48
N ASN A 6 15.82 6.52 10.30
CA ASN A 6 14.37 6.57 10.04
C ASN A 6 13.84 5.18 9.66
N ARG A 7 12.53 5.01 9.84
CA ARG A 7 11.75 3.86 9.38
C ARG A 7 10.66 4.35 8.42
N TYR A 8 10.30 3.50 7.48
CA TYR A 8 9.23 3.76 6.52
C TYR A 8 8.12 2.74 6.72
N LEU A 9 6.91 3.21 6.95
CA LEU A 9 5.73 2.38 7.07
C LEU A 9 5.00 2.40 5.71
N VAL A 10 4.71 1.20 5.21
CA VAL A 10 3.86 0.99 4.04
C VAL A 10 2.45 0.79 4.55
N ILE A 11 1.56 1.72 4.24
CA ILE A 11 0.21 1.77 4.77
C ILE A 11 -0.80 1.71 3.63
N LYS A 12 -1.86 0.93 3.82
CA LYS A 12 -3.00 0.84 2.93
C LYS A 12 -4.22 1.48 3.58
N ILE A 13 -4.94 2.27 2.79
CA ILE A 13 -6.22 2.88 3.12
C ILE A 13 -7.32 1.99 2.57
N GLN A 14 -8.33 1.70 3.38
CA GLN A 14 -9.56 1.06 2.96
C GLN A 14 -10.73 1.96 3.37
N TYR A 15 -11.47 2.47 2.40
CA TYR A 15 -12.67 3.27 2.64
C TYR A 15 -13.88 2.34 2.82
N ALA A 16 -14.79 2.72 3.71
CA ALA A 16 -16.03 1.97 3.93
C ALA A 16 -16.96 2.03 2.71
N ASP A 17 -16.97 3.14 1.99
CA ASP A 17 -17.85 3.38 0.84
C ASP A 17 -17.35 2.73 -0.47
N GLU A 18 -16.20 2.03 -0.44
CA GLU A 18 -15.45 1.46 -1.58
C GLU A 18 -15.10 2.44 -2.73
N LYS A 19 -15.53 3.71 -2.63
CA LYS A 19 -15.22 4.77 -3.58
C LYS A 19 -13.80 5.28 -3.40
N ILE A 20 -13.14 5.53 -4.52
CA ILE A 20 -11.77 6.04 -4.57
C ILE A 20 -11.79 7.56 -4.41
N ASP A 21 -10.98 8.07 -3.47
CA ASP A 21 -10.68 9.48 -3.36
C ASP A 21 -9.45 9.86 -4.18
N LEU A 22 -9.69 10.47 -5.33
CA LEU A 22 -8.65 10.96 -6.23
C LEU A 22 -7.89 12.16 -5.66
N ASN A 23 -8.54 12.95 -4.81
CA ASN A 23 -7.96 14.15 -4.20
C ASN A 23 -7.34 13.84 -2.82
N LEU A 24 -6.45 12.86 -2.75
CA LEU A 24 -5.79 12.50 -1.49
C LEU A 24 -4.50 13.31 -1.32
N ASP A 25 -4.58 14.37 -0.53
CA ASP A 25 -3.45 15.25 -0.25
C ASP A 25 -2.55 14.72 0.91
N LYS A 26 -1.23 14.92 0.75
CA LYS A 26 -0.20 14.45 1.69
C LYS A 26 -0.29 15.17 3.02
N ASP A 27 -0.56 16.47 3.01
CA ASP A 27 -0.64 17.25 4.24
C ASP A 27 -1.89 16.90 5.03
N THR A 28 -2.98 16.64 4.32
CA THR A 28 -4.23 16.15 4.94
C THR A 28 -4.02 14.82 5.67
N ILE A 29 -3.36 13.83 5.04
CA ILE A 29 -3.01 12.56 5.70
C ILE A 29 -2.14 12.83 6.93
N LYS A 30 -1.09 13.63 6.78
CA LYS A 30 -0.14 13.93 7.85
C LYS A 30 -0.83 14.58 9.04
N ASN A 31 -1.69 15.57 8.80
CA ASN A 31 -2.43 16.28 9.84
C ASN A 31 -3.45 15.38 10.54
N THR A 32 -4.11 14.50 9.79
CA THR A 32 -5.01 13.48 10.37
C THR A 32 -4.26 12.57 11.34
N ILE A 33 -3.09 12.06 10.95
CA ILE A 33 -2.27 11.20 11.82
C ILE A 33 -1.78 11.99 13.05
N LYS A 34 -1.38 13.27 12.89
CA LYS A 34 -0.99 14.12 14.02
C LYS A 34 -2.11 14.33 15.03
N ASN A 35 -3.35 14.49 14.56
CA ASN A 35 -4.49 14.67 15.44
C ASN A 35 -4.74 13.41 16.28
N ILE A 36 -4.70 12.23 15.65
CA ILE A 36 -4.82 10.95 16.37
C ILE A 36 -3.65 10.74 17.34
N VAL A 37 -2.42 11.12 16.97
CA VAL A 37 -1.28 11.09 17.90
C VAL A 37 -1.54 11.99 19.11
N LYS A 38 -2.10 13.19 18.90
CA LYS A 38 -2.45 14.10 19.99
C LYS A 38 -3.53 13.51 20.90
N GLU A 39 -4.53 12.85 20.33
CA GLU A 39 -5.61 12.20 21.09
C GLU A 39 -5.10 11.02 21.93
N LEU A 40 -4.16 10.22 21.42
CA LEU A 40 -3.67 9.02 22.10
C LEU A 40 -2.50 9.28 23.06
N TYR A 41 -1.57 10.16 22.70
CA TYR A 41 -0.32 10.38 23.42
C TYR A 41 -0.16 11.82 23.95
N GLY A 42 -1.18 12.66 23.78
CA GLY A 42 -1.16 14.05 24.21
C GLY A 42 -0.18 14.92 23.41
N GLU A 43 0.18 16.07 23.99
CA GLU A 43 1.10 17.03 23.37
C GLU A 43 2.54 16.50 23.28
N TYR A 44 2.94 15.62 24.20
CA TYR A 44 4.23 14.96 24.17
C TYR A 44 4.40 14.11 22.90
N GLY A 45 3.42 13.27 22.60
CA GLY A 45 3.45 12.46 21.37
C GLY A 45 3.40 13.33 20.12
N GLN A 46 2.57 14.38 20.14
CA GLN A 46 2.42 15.28 19.00
C GLN A 46 3.74 15.97 18.63
N THR A 47 4.47 16.50 19.60
CA THR A 47 5.75 17.20 19.35
C THR A 47 6.85 16.23 18.94
N THR A 48 7.00 15.15 19.71
CA THR A 48 8.10 14.19 19.57
C THR A 48 7.97 13.36 18.29
N PHE A 49 6.79 12.79 18.02
CA PHE A 49 6.60 11.87 16.89
C PHE A 49 6.50 12.62 15.56
N THR A 50 5.99 13.86 15.59
CA THR A 50 5.98 14.73 14.40
C THR A 50 7.38 15.07 13.93
N GLN A 51 8.38 15.06 14.81
CA GLN A 51 9.76 15.43 14.51
C GLN A 51 10.46 14.39 13.61
N GLY A 52 10.26 14.54 12.30
CA GLY A 52 10.74 13.60 11.28
C GLY A 52 9.64 12.80 10.59
N MET A 53 8.37 13.13 10.86
CA MET A 53 7.23 12.52 10.20
C MET A 53 6.92 13.18 8.85
N TYR A 54 7.03 12.40 7.76
CA TYR A 54 6.76 12.87 6.40
C TYR A 54 6.07 11.81 5.56
N VAL A 55 5.07 12.22 4.78
CA VAL A 55 4.46 11.36 3.76
C VAL A 55 5.27 11.51 2.48
N LYS A 56 5.98 10.46 2.08
CA LYS A 56 6.88 10.51 0.91
C LYS A 56 6.13 10.22 -0.39
N TYR A 57 5.34 9.16 -0.37
CA TYR A 57 4.58 8.65 -1.50
C TYR A 57 3.13 8.50 -1.11
N THR A 58 2.22 8.83 -2.02
CA THR A 58 0.78 8.60 -1.89
C THR A 58 0.26 8.22 -3.27
N ASN A 59 -0.52 7.15 -3.33
CA ASN A 59 -1.26 6.77 -4.51
C ASN A 59 -2.75 6.71 -4.15
N PRO A 60 -3.58 7.65 -4.65
CA PRO A 60 -5.01 7.67 -4.35
C PRO A 60 -5.74 6.45 -4.93
N TYR A 61 -5.34 5.96 -6.11
CA TYR A 61 -6.00 4.85 -6.79
C TYR A 61 -5.85 3.52 -6.05
N THR A 62 -4.64 3.22 -5.58
CA THR A 62 -4.39 1.97 -4.82
C THR A 62 -4.65 2.15 -3.32
N GLY A 63 -4.78 3.40 -2.86
CA GLY A 63 -4.89 3.73 -1.45
C GLY A 63 -3.61 3.40 -0.67
N ILE A 64 -2.44 3.40 -1.30
CA ILE A 64 -1.17 3.07 -0.64
C ILE A 64 -0.34 4.33 -0.46
N PHE A 65 0.23 4.52 0.73
CA PHE A 65 1.15 5.61 1.01
C PHE A 65 2.32 5.16 1.88
N PHE A 66 3.42 5.92 1.79
CA PHE A 66 4.63 5.70 2.59
C PHE A 66 4.79 6.81 3.62
N LEU A 67 4.81 6.40 4.89
CA LEU A 67 5.04 7.29 6.02
C LEU A 67 6.45 7.10 6.56
N GLN A 68 7.25 8.16 6.53
CA GLN A 68 8.55 8.21 7.20
C GLN A 68 8.36 8.59 8.66
N VAL A 69 9.03 7.88 9.56
CA VAL A 69 9.02 8.13 11.02
C VAL A 69 10.43 7.94 11.57
N ALA A 70 10.75 8.56 12.71
CA ALA A 70 11.99 8.28 13.44
C ALA A 70 12.02 6.81 13.91
N ARG A 71 13.22 6.22 14.02
CA ARG A 71 13.36 4.81 14.42
C ARG A 71 12.78 4.52 15.80
N ASP A 72 12.89 5.47 16.72
CA ASP A 72 12.54 5.22 18.12
C ASP A 72 11.01 5.14 18.30
N TYR A 73 10.25 5.91 17.52
CA TYR A 73 8.80 6.08 17.68
C TYR A 73 7.94 5.33 16.64
N HIS A 74 8.54 4.40 15.89
CA HIS A 74 7.83 3.73 14.79
C HIS A 74 6.70 2.79 15.27
N ARG A 75 6.74 2.31 16.52
CA ARG A 75 5.74 1.39 17.06
C ARG A 75 4.48 2.14 17.49
N GLU A 76 4.67 3.27 18.13
CA GLU A 76 3.66 4.21 18.62
C GLU A 76 2.93 4.87 17.45
N VAL A 77 3.66 5.26 16.40
CA VAL A 77 3.01 5.77 15.19
C VAL A 77 2.25 4.65 14.47
N ARG A 78 2.75 3.41 14.48
CA ARG A 78 2.04 2.26 13.89
C ARG A 78 0.71 2.00 14.60
N THR A 79 0.66 2.06 15.93
CA THR A 79 -0.58 1.92 16.68
C THR A 79 -1.53 3.08 16.38
N CYS A 80 -1.05 4.33 16.37
CA CYS A 80 -1.87 5.49 15.97
C CYS A 80 -2.52 5.32 14.61
N VAL A 81 -1.77 4.84 13.61
CA VAL A 81 -2.29 4.64 12.25
C VAL A 81 -3.50 3.72 12.27
N SER A 82 -3.47 2.63 13.02
CA SER A 82 -4.61 1.70 13.14
C SER A 82 -5.85 2.31 13.80
N PHE A 83 -5.71 3.37 14.60
CA PHE A 83 -6.83 4.08 15.23
C PHE A 83 -7.45 5.17 14.37
N VAL A 84 -6.89 5.49 13.19
CA VAL A 84 -7.48 6.45 12.27
C VAL A 84 -8.79 5.86 11.72
N LYS A 85 -9.92 6.47 12.09
CA LYS A 85 -11.28 6.06 11.66
C LYS A 85 -11.85 6.91 10.53
N MET A 86 -11.34 8.13 10.38
CA MET A 86 -11.93 9.12 9.48
C MET A 86 -10.84 9.91 8.78
N LEU A 87 -11.00 10.07 7.46
CA LEU A 87 -10.13 10.88 6.62
C LEU A 87 -11.02 11.71 5.69
N ARG A 88 -10.88 13.04 5.75
CA ARG A 88 -11.72 14.00 4.99
C ARG A 88 -13.23 13.73 5.10
N GLN A 89 -13.73 13.48 6.31
CA GLN A 89 -15.15 13.18 6.60
C GLN A 89 -15.66 11.85 6.03
N ARG A 90 -14.77 10.98 5.54
CA ARG A 90 -15.11 9.62 5.12
C ARG A 90 -14.57 8.61 6.09
N LEU A 91 -15.35 7.56 6.33
CA LEU A 91 -14.93 6.45 7.18
C LEU A 91 -13.87 5.63 6.44
N CYS A 92 -12.70 5.51 7.05
CA CYS A 92 -11.57 4.77 6.50
C CYS A 92 -10.86 3.99 7.59
N VAL A 93 -10.28 2.86 7.21
CA VAL A 93 -9.38 2.06 8.04
C VAL A 93 -8.00 2.10 7.42
N LEU A 94 -7.00 2.48 8.21
CA LEU A 94 -5.60 2.44 7.81
C LEU A 94 -4.93 1.17 8.35
N SER A 95 -4.35 0.39 7.46
CA SER A 95 -3.64 -0.85 7.79
C SER A 95 -2.17 -0.75 7.41
N CYS A 96 -1.27 -0.88 8.38
CA CYS A 96 0.17 -0.99 8.12
C CYS A 96 0.49 -2.39 7.58
N ILE A 97 0.87 -2.48 6.31
CA ILE A 97 1.24 -3.74 5.67
C ILE A 97 2.66 -4.15 6.09
N HIS A 98 3.61 -3.20 6.03
CA HIS A 98 5.02 -3.52 6.28
C HIS A 98 5.80 -2.31 6.81
N VAL A 99 6.91 -2.57 7.51
CA VAL A 99 7.82 -1.55 8.04
C VAL A 99 9.23 -1.83 7.54
N THR A 100 9.86 -0.83 6.94
CA THR A 100 11.20 -0.95 6.36
C THR A 100 12.18 0.08 6.90
N GLY A 101 13.48 -0.15 6.67
CA GLY A 101 14.54 0.78 7.03
C GLY A 101 14.88 1.80 5.93
N THR A 102 14.57 1.52 4.67
CA THR A 102 14.92 2.37 3.53
C THR A 102 13.74 2.50 2.57
N LEU A 103 13.65 3.63 1.87
CA LEU A 103 12.61 3.84 0.87
C LEU A 103 12.67 2.80 -0.25
N LYS A 104 13.88 2.49 -0.74
CA LYS A 104 14.12 1.47 -1.78
C LYS A 104 13.67 0.06 -1.36
N SER A 105 13.67 -0.27 -0.07
CA SER A 105 13.12 -1.55 0.39
C SER A 105 11.59 -1.52 0.50
N ALA A 106 10.99 -0.37 0.84
CA ALA A 106 9.54 -0.18 0.78
C ALA A 106 9.01 -0.29 -0.66
N GLU A 107 9.72 0.29 -1.63
CA GLU A 107 9.37 0.20 -3.05
C GLU A 107 9.46 -1.24 -3.58
N ARG A 108 10.54 -1.95 -3.27
CA ARG A 108 10.67 -3.37 -3.63
C ARG A 108 9.57 -4.22 -3.01
N TYR A 109 9.22 -3.95 -1.74
CA TYR A 109 8.11 -4.63 -1.08
C TYR A 109 6.78 -4.32 -1.77
N LEU A 110 6.53 -3.05 -2.13
CA LEU A 110 5.31 -2.64 -2.82
C LEU A 110 5.18 -3.30 -4.19
N LEU A 111 6.28 -3.38 -4.95
CA LEU A 111 6.31 -4.09 -6.21
C LEU A 111 5.92 -5.56 -6.02
N GLY A 112 6.58 -6.28 -5.12
CA GLY A 112 6.26 -7.68 -4.81
C GLY A 112 4.82 -7.88 -4.31
N TYR A 113 4.30 -6.95 -3.52
CA TYR A 113 2.91 -6.96 -3.06
C TYR A 113 1.92 -6.84 -4.23
N ASN A 114 2.15 -5.87 -5.12
CA ASN A 114 1.30 -5.66 -6.29
C ASN A 114 1.36 -6.84 -7.25
N THR A 115 2.56 -7.35 -7.52
CA THR A 115 2.81 -8.54 -8.31
C THR A 115 2.04 -9.76 -7.78
N LYS A 116 2.11 -10.03 -6.48
CA LYS A 116 1.34 -11.11 -5.83
C LYS A 116 -0.16 -10.90 -5.96
N LYS A 117 -0.63 -9.64 -5.81
CA LYS A 117 -2.06 -9.30 -5.93
C LYS A 117 -2.57 -9.52 -7.37
N MET A 118 -1.80 -9.12 -8.37
CA MET A 118 -2.13 -9.34 -9.78
C MET A 118 -2.22 -10.83 -10.12
N ARG A 119 -1.29 -11.64 -9.59
CA ARG A 119 -1.36 -13.10 -9.72
C ARG A 119 -2.64 -13.68 -9.12
N LEU A 120 -2.98 -13.29 -7.90
CA LEU A 120 -4.23 -13.75 -7.26
C LEU A 120 -5.47 -13.30 -8.02
N MET A 121 -5.44 -12.11 -8.64
CA MET A 121 -6.52 -11.63 -9.50
C MET A 121 -6.64 -12.49 -10.76
N TYR A 122 -5.53 -12.83 -11.40
CA TYR A 122 -5.50 -13.72 -12.56
C TYR A 122 -6.08 -15.11 -12.26
N GLU A 123 -5.71 -15.70 -11.13
CA GLU A 123 -6.20 -17.02 -10.70
C GLU A 123 -7.72 -17.02 -10.40
N ARG A 124 -8.27 -15.87 -9.96
CA ARG A 124 -9.70 -15.73 -9.61
C ARG A 124 -10.59 -15.33 -10.79
N CYS A 125 -10.03 -14.78 -11.87
CA CYS A 125 -10.81 -14.36 -13.02
C CYS A 125 -11.30 -15.58 -13.81
N SER A 126 -12.62 -15.73 -13.97
CA SER A 126 -13.21 -16.78 -14.82
C SER A 126 -13.35 -16.34 -16.28
N ASN A 127 -13.48 -15.02 -16.51
CA ASN A 127 -13.74 -14.44 -17.84
C ASN A 127 -12.46 -14.39 -18.69
N PRO A 128 -12.44 -14.98 -19.92
CA PRO A 128 -11.25 -15.01 -20.77
C PRO A 128 -10.76 -13.62 -21.21
N VAL A 129 -11.67 -12.66 -21.39
CA VAL A 129 -11.33 -11.29 -21.79
C VAL A 129 -10.51 -10.56 -20.72
N ASP A 130 -10.85 -10.75 -19.44
CA ASP A 130 -10.15 -10.09 -18.34
C ASP A 130 -8.80 -10.74 -18.06
N LYS A 131 -8.67 -12.06 -18.32
CA LYS A 131 -7.36 -12.74 -18.30
C LYS A 131 -6.41 -12.15 -19.34
N GLN A 132 -6.87 -11.91 -20.56
CA GLN A 132 -6.05 -11.31 -21.62
C GLN A 132 -5.56 -9.91 -21.23
N LYS A 133 -6.44 -9.03 -20.73
CA LYS A 133 -6.04 -7.70 -20.25
C LYS A 133 -4.97 -7.76 -19.15
N VAL A 134 -5.12 -8.69 -18.21
CA VAL A 134 -4.14 -8.87 -17.13
C VAL A 134 -2.79 -9.34 -17.68
N LEU A 135 -2.79 -10.26 -18.65
CA LEU A 135 -1.57 -10.72 -19.33
C LEU A 135 -0.90 -9.57 -20.09
N ASP A 136 -1.66 -8.74 -20.80
CA ASP A 136 -1.13 -7.59 -21.52
C ASP A 136 -0.44 -6.59 -20.58
N ILE A 137 -1.05 -6.33 -19.41
CA ILE A 137 -0.47 -5.47 -18.38
C ILE A 137 0.81 -6.09 -17.81
N ILE A 138 0.81 -7.40 -17.52
CA ILE A 138 2.00 -8.11 -16.99
C ILE A 138 3.14 -8.08 -18.00
N ASN A 139 2.85 -8.33 -19.28
CA ASN A 139 3.82 -8.29 -20.38
C ASN A 139 4.37 -6.88 -20.58
N GLY A 140 3.52 -5.85 -20.55
CA GLY A 140 3.93 -4.45 -20.66
C GLY A 140 4.80 -3.94 -19.51
N LEU A 141 4.70 -4.56 -18.33
CA LEU A 141 5.53 -4.25 -17.17
C LEU A 141 6.87 -5.02 -17.15
N GLY A 142 7.11 -5.92 -18.11
CA GLY A 142 8.32 -6.74 -18.17
C GLY A 142 8.47 -7.72 -16.99
N LEU A 143 7.35 -8.10 -16.37
CA LEU A 143 7.28 -8.94 -15.16
C LEU A 143 7.05 -10.43 -15.52
N THR A 144 7.80 -10.97 -16.48
CA THR A 144 7.64 -12.36 -16.96
C THR A 144 7.91 -13.41 -15.89
N ASP A 145 8.71 -13.07 -14.89
CA ASP A 145 9.16 -13.97 -13.80
C ASP A 145 8.07 -14.26 -12.75
N VAL A 146 6.88 -13.68 -12.93
CA VAL A 146 5.77 -13.67 -11.97
C VAL A 146 4.76 -14.79 -12.24
N LEU A 147 4.75 -15.31 -13.47
CA LEU A 147 3.89 -16.42 -13.82
C LEU A 147 4.38 -17.68 -13.09
N PRO A 148 3.49 -18.54 -12.56
CA PRO A 148 3.90 -19.91 -12.29
C PRO A 148 4.49 -20.47 -13.60
N GLY A 149 5.62 -21.18 -13.51
CA GLY A 149 6.18 -21.91 -14.65
C GLY A 149 5.08 -22.73 -15.36
N PRO A 150 5.27 -23.09 -16.64
CA PRO A 150 4.20 -23.55 -17.52
C PRO A 150 3.56 -24.83 -16.99
N GLY A 151 2.56 -24.66 -16.13
CA GLY A 151 1.58 -25.68 -15.79
C GLY A 151 0.50 -25.59 -16.84
N ILE A 152 0.76 -26.24 -17.98
CA ILE A 152 -0.21 -26.86 -18.89
C ILE A 152 -1.53 -26.06 -18.97
N VAL A 153 -1.51 -24.96 -19.73
CA VAL A 153 -2.73 -24.62 -20.48
C VAL A 153 -2.58 -25.39 -21.78
N ASP A 154 -3.13 -26.61 -21.76
CA ASP A 154 -3.25 -27.47 -22.93
C ASP A 154 -3.76 -26.63 -24.10
N SER A 155 -2.86 -26.41 -25.06
CA SER A 155 -3.11 -25.68 -26.29
C SER A 155 -3.92 -26.54 -27.27
N LYS A 156 -4.80 -27.41 -26.76
CA LYS A 156 -5.45 -28.48 -27.53
C LYS A 156 -6.99 -28.56 -27.44
N GLU A 157 -7.68 -27.81 -26.60
CA GLU A 157 -9.17 -27.91 -26.52
C GLU A 157 -9.95 -26.88 -27.35
N LEU A 158 -9.32 -26.15 -28.29
CA LEU A 158 -10.04 -25.28 -29.23
C LEU A 158 -9.97 -25.75 -30.70
N LYS A 159 -9.61 -27.02 -30.91
CA LYS A 159 -9.78 -27.74 -32.18
C LYS A 159 -10.39 -29.11 -31.90
N MET A 160 -11.62 -29.15 -31.39
CA MET A 160 -12.54 -30.29 -31.49
C MET A 160 -13.82 -29.90 -30.76
N GLU A 161 -14.63 -29.10 -31.42
CA GLU A 161 -16.10 -29.21 -31.36
C GLU A 161 -16.59 -28.61 -32.68
N GLU A 162 -17.42 -29.40 -33.34
CA GLU A 162 -17.79 -29.41 -34.75
C GLU A 162 -18.56 -28.17 -35.23
#